data_AF-A0A2H0AAL7-F1
#
_entry.id   AF-A0A2H0AAL7-F1
#
_cell.length_a   1.000
_cell.length_b   1.000
_cell.length_c   1.000
_cell.angle_alpha   90.00
_cell.angle_beta   90.00
_cell.angle_gamma   90.00
#
_symmetry.space_group_name_H-M   'P 1'
#
loop_
_entity.id
_entity.type
_entity.pdbx_description
1 polymer ?
#
loop_
_entity_poly.entity_id
_entity_poly.type
_entity_poly.pdbx_seq_one_letter_code
_entity_poly.pdbx_strand_id
1 'polypeptide(L)'
;MEHEEILHRCFRCGYCKLPGNYVDINCPAYLAFRFETYAPGGRMWLLRAWLDNKITAGSRFAEIMFACATCGNCVEHCAFPEFKDRLLLVFTAGKEALLDAGLAPPAVRDYLTKLQNYGNAYGKSVKKSGAWAEGL
;
A
#
# COMPACT_ATOMS: atom_id res chain seq x y z
N MET A 1 -10.27 -11.28 -4.82
CA MET A 1 -9.01 -10.50 -4.80
C MET A 1 -7.87 -11.45 -4.50
N GLU A 2 -6.69 -11.30 -5.11
CA GLU A 2 -5.55 -12.19 -4.82
C GLU A 2 -5.14 -12.13 -3.33
N HIS A 3 -4.76 -13.27 -2.75
CA HIS A 3 -4.35 -13.43 -1.36
C HIS A 3 -5.42 -13.09 -0.30
N GLU A 4 -6.70 -12.99 -0.66
CA GLU A 4 -7.77 -12.67 0.30
C GLU A 4 -7.90 -13.70 1.44
N GLU A 5 -7.43 -14.94 1.23
CA GLU A 5 -7.45 -16.03 2.21
C GLU A 5 -6.59 -15.74 3.45
N ILE A 6 -5.66 -14.77 3.41
CA ILE A 6 -4.87 -14.40 4.60
C ILE A 6 -5.49 -13.28 5.43
N LEU A 7 -6.48 -12.56 4.90
CA LEU A 7 -7.03 -11.36 5.55
C LEU A 7 -7.61 -11.65 6.94
N HIS A 8 -8.22 -12.83 7.12
CA HIS A 8 -8.81 -13.25 8.39
C HIS A 8 -7.78 -13.74 9.42
N ARG A 9 -6.50 -13.91 9.03
CA ARG A 9 -5.44 -14.43 9.90
C ARG A 9 -4.78 -13.37 10.78
N CYS A 10 -5.10 -12.09 10.59
CA CYS A 10 -4.50 -11.01 11.37
C CYS A 10 -5.08 -10.90 12.78
N PHE A 11 -4.30 -11.26 13.80
CA PHE A 11 -4.69 -11.15 15.22
C PHE A 11 -4.57 -9.73 15.83
N ARG A 12 -4.25 -8.70 15.04
CA ARG A 12 -4.11 -7.30 15.49
C ARG A 12 -3.12 -7.07 16.64
N CYS A 13 -2.08 -7.90 16.75
CA CYS A 13 -1.05 -7.78 17.80
C CYS A 13 -0.21 -6.48 17.73
N GLY A 14 -0.15 -5.85 16.56
CA GLY A 14 0.51 -4.54 16.38
C GLY A 14 2.00 -4.57 16.02
N TYR A 15 2.69 -5.72 16.10
CA TYR A 15 4.13 -5.81 15.80
C TYR A 15 4.53 -5.32 14.41
N CYS A 16 3.63 -5.45 13.43
CA CYS A 16 3.82 -4.92 12.08
C CYS A 16 4.11 -3.39 12.00
N LYS A 17 3.86 -2.64 13.09
CA LYS A 17 4.15 -1.20 13.19
C LYS A 17 5.53 -0.90 13.76
N LEU A 18 6.12 -1.85 14.46
CA LEU A 18 7.34 -1.71 15.26
C LEU A 18 8.55 -2.25 14.47
N PRO A 19 9.76 -1.76 14.76
CA PRO A 19 11.01 -2.41 14.38
C PRO A 19 11.34 -3.54 15.35
N GLY A 20 12.39 -4.32 15.06
CA GLY A 20 12.75 -5.52 15.83
C GLY A 20 13.15 -5.29 17.29
N ASN A 21 13.46 -4.05 17.69
CA ASN A 21 13.73 -3.70 19.09
C ASN A 21 12.47 -3.34 19.89
N TYR A 22 11.32 -3.19 19.21
CA TYR A 22 10.02 -2.85 19.78
C TYR A 22 9.93 -1.52 20.54
N VAL A 23 10.90 -0.61 20.36
CA VAL A 23 10.93 0.70 21.07
C VAL A 23 10.22 1.80 20.28
N ASP A 24 10.38 1.79 18.96
CA ASP A 24 9.90 2.87 18.08
C ASP A 24 8.80 2.40 17.11
N ILE A 25 8.34 3.31 16.25
CA ILE A 25 7.37 3.01 15.19
C ILE A 25 8.06 3.20 13.84
N ASN A 26 8.07 2.13 13.04
CA ASN A 26 8.73 2.10 11.74
C ASN A 26 7.75 2.00 10.55
N CYS A 27 6.45 1.72 10.77
CA CYS A 27 5.47 1.79 9.69
C CYS A 27 5.23 3.27 9.30
N PRO A 28 5.63 3.73 8.09
CA PRO A 28 5.60 5.16 7.77
C PRO A 28 4.19 5.74 7.76
N ALA A 29 3.22 4.98 7.23
CA ALA A 29 1.83 5.40 7.21
C ALA A 29 1.25 5.54 8.63
N TYR A 30 1.49 4.56 9.50
CA TYR A 30 1.01 4.66 10.87
C TYR A 30 1.72 5.78 11.66
N LEU A 31 3.01 6.00 11.39
CA LEU A 31 3.78 7.10 11.98
C LEU A 31 3.17 8.46 11.63
N ALA A 32 2.81 8.67 10.36
CA ALA A 32 2.23 9.91 9.87
C ALA A 32 0.80 10.16 10.39
N PHE A 33 -0.06 9.13 10.41
CA PHE A 33 -1.49 9.31 10.65
C PHE A 33 -1.96 8.89 12.04
N ARG A 34 -1.17 8.10 12.79
CA ARG A 34 -1.46 7.64 14.17
C ARG A 34 -2.82 6.99 14.37
N PHE A 35 -3.37 6.37 13.32
CA PHE A 35 -4.68 5.74 13.35
C PHE A 35 -4.62 4.31 12.80
N GLU A 36 -5.33 3.38 13.43
CA GLU A 36 -5.11 1.94 13.21
C GLU A 36 -5.34 1.50 11.77
N THR A 37 -6.28 2.13 11.06
CA THR A 37 -6.54 1.82 9.66
C THR A 37 -5.32 2.06 8.76
N TYR A 38 -4.41 2.95 9.16
CA TYR A 38 -3.13 3.20 8.50
C TYR A 38 -2.00 2.26 8.92
N ALA A 39 -2.24 1.34 9.86
CA ALA A 39 -1.33 0.25 10.15
C ALA A 39 -1.57 -0.95 9.21
N PRO A 40 -0.59 -1.85 9.06
CA PRO A 40 -0.76 -3.08 8.27
C PRO A 40 -1.94 -3.94 8.77
N GLY A 41 -2.06 -4.13 10.08
CA GLY A 41 -3.17 -4.88 10.67
C GLY A 41 -4.54 -4.26 10.38
N GLY A 42 -4.68 -2.94 10.50
CA GLY A 42 -5.92 -2.25 10.13
C GLY A 42 -6.28 -2.40 8.66
N ARG A 43 -5.31 -2.35 7.74
CA ARG A 43 -5.54 -2.58 6.30
C ARG A 43 -6.07 -3.98 6.02
N MET A 44 -5.54 -5.01 6.68
CA MET A 44 -6.05 -6.39 6.55
C MET A 44 -7.55 -6.45 6.86
N TRP A 45 -7.96 -5.82 7.95
CA TRP A 45 -9.36 -5.84 8.39
C TRP A 45 -10.26 -4.90 7.58
N LEU A 46 -9.75 -3.79 7.06
CA LEU A 46 -10.50 -2.95 6.12
C LEU A 46 -10.77 -3.67 4.80
N LEU A 47 -9.74 -4.30 4.21
CA LEU A 47 -9.91 -5.13 3.02
C LEU A 47 -10.92 -6.24 3.27
N ARG A 48 -10.81 -6.93 4.41
CA ARG A 48 -11.77 -7.98 4.77
C ARG A 48 -13.20 -7.45 4.90
N ALA A 49 -13.39 -6.33 5.60
CA ALA A 49 -14.71 -5.74 5.79
C ALA A 49 -15.34 -5.32 4.46
N TRP A 50 -14.53 -4.84 3.51
CA TRP A 50 -14.98 -4.50 2.18
C TRP A 50 -15.39 -5.74 1.38
N LEU A 51 -14.58 -6.79 1.36
CA LEU A 51 -14.91 -8.06 0.68
C LEU A 51 -16.13 -8.77 1.29
N ASP A 52 -16.33 -8.64 2.61
CA ASP A 52 -17.51 -9.15 3.31
C ASP A 52 -18.76 -8.25 3.10
N ASN A 53 -18.69 -7.20 2.27
CA ASN A 53 -19.76 -6.22 2.05
C ASN A 53 -20.25 -5.51 3.32
N LYS A 54 -19.42 -5.41 4.35
CA LYS A 54 -19.72 -4.70 5.62
C LYS A 54 -19.47 -3.20 5.51
N ILE A 55 -18.61 -2.79 4.57
CA ILE A 55 -18.34 -1.39 4.24
C ILE A 55 -18.28 -1.23 2.72
N THR A 56 -18.59 -0.03 2.25
CA THR A 56 -18.37 0.35 0.86
C THR A 56 -17.03 1.07 0.74
N ALA A 57 -16.26 0.75 -0.31
CA ALA A 57 -15.05 1.49 -0.60
C ALA A 57 -15.36 2.90 -1.12
N GLY A 58 -14.52 3.86 -0.72
CA GLY A 58 -14.62 5.25 -1.15
C GLY A 58 -13.26 5.92 -1.10
N SER A 59 -13.23 7.23 -1.36
CA SER A 59 -12.00 8.03 -1.42
C SER A 59 -11.13 7.85 -0.18
N ARG A 60 -11.73 7.88 1.02
CA ARG A 60 -11.00 7.70 2.27
C ARG A 60 -10.35 6.33 2.40
N PHE A 61 -11.02 5.27 1.96
CA PHE A 61 -10.43 3.93 1.99
C PHE A 61 -9.26 3.84 1.00
N ALA A 62 -9.41 4.40 -0.19
CA ALA A 62 -8.32 4.49 -1.14
C ALA A 62 -7.13 5.27 -0.57
N GLU A 63 -7.33 6.43 0.03
CA GLU A 63 -6.25 7.18 0.73
C GLU A 63 -5.51 6.32 1.75
N ILE A 64 -6.24 5.56 2.58
CA ILE A 64 -5.64 4.67 3.58
C ILE A 64 -4.79 3.59 2.92
N MET A 65 -5.31 2.93 1.89
CA MET A 65 -4.59 1.86 1.18
C MET A 65 -3.35 2.40 0.46
N PHE A 66 -3.49 3.51 -0.27
CA PHE A 66 -2.41 4.13 -1.03
C PHE A 66 -1.38 4.88 -0.17
N ALA A 67 -1.69 5.19 1.09
CA ALA A 67 -0.68 5.68 2.05
C ALA A 67 0.38 4.63 2.42
N CYS A 68 0.16 3.34 2.13
CA CYS A 68 1.18 2.31 2.35
C CYS A 68 2.37 2.48 1.40
N ALA A 69 3.54 2.79 1.96
CA ALA A 69 4.81 2.95 1.25
C ALA A 69 5.48 1.63 0.82
N THR A 70 4.81 0.49 1.01
CA THR A 70 5.29 -0.85 0.60
C THR A 70 6.71 -1.18 1.10
N CYS A 71 7.08 -0.71 2.30
CA CYS A 71 8.45 -0.81 2.82
C CYS A 71 8.87 -2.19 3.35
N GLY A 72 7.94 -3.13 3.52
CA GLY A 72 8.26 -4.49 3.98
C GLY A 72 8.37 -4.69 5.50
N ASN A 73 8.34 -3.63 6.33
CA ASN A 73 8.42 -3.78 7.80
C ASN A 73 7.40 -4.77 8.38
N CYS A 74 6.18 -4.78 7.81
CA CYS A 74 5.14 -5.72 8.22
C CYS A 74 5.46 -7.18 7.91
N VAL A 75 6.17 -7.45 6.81
CA VAL A 75 6.61 -8.80 6.45
C VAL A 75 7.68 -9.23 7.43
N GLU A 76 8.68 -8.38 7.68
CA GLU A 76 9.77 -8.69 8.60
C GLU A 76 9.28 -9.00 10.02
N HIS A 77 8.45 -8.14 10.59
CA HIS A 77 8.07 -8.19 12.00
C HIS A 77 6.71 -8.83 12.29
N CYS A 78 6.04 -9.42 11.30
CA CYS A 78 4.85 -10.21 11.60
C CYS A 78 5.27 -11.48 12.36
N ALA A 79 4.64 -11.71 13.52
CA ALA A 79 4.90 -12.88 14.36
C ALA A 79 4.35 -14.20 13.80
N PHE A 80 3.63 -14.17 12.66
CA PHE A 80 2.95 -15.32 12.09
C PHE A 80 3.63 -15.76 10.79
N PRO A 81 4.50 -16.80 10.84
CA PRO A 81 5.30 -17.21 9.69
C PRO A 81 4.46 -17.74 8.52
N GLU A 82 3.25 -18.24 8.77
CA GLU A 82 2.41 -18.90 7.75
C GLU A 82 1.86 -17.94 6.69
N PHE A 83 1.82 -16.63 6.98
CA PHE A 83 1.28 -15.64 6.05
C PHE A 83 2.08 -14.35 5.94
N LYS A 84 3.12 -14.13 6.75
CA LYS A 84 3.88 -12.88 6.76
C LYS A 84 4.36 -12.43 5.38
N ASP A 85 4.84 -13.36 4.56
CA ASP A 85 5.41 -13.06 3.23
C ASP A 85 4.36 -12.62 2.21
N ARG A 86 3.07 -12.86 2.48
CA ARG A 86 1.95 -12.43 1.64
C ARG A 86 1.36 -11.08 2.04
N LEU A 87 1.83 -10.45 3.11
CA LEU A 87 1.24 -9.20 3.62
C LEU A 87 1.35 -8.04 2.62
N LEU A 88 2.50 -7.85 1.97
CA LEU A 88 2.61 -6.81 0.95
C LEU A 88 1.79 -7.17 -0.30
N LEU A 89 1.79 -8.44 -0.68
CA LEU A 89 1.06 -8.91 -1.86
C LEU A 89 -0.44 -8.64 -1.75
N VAL A 90 -1.06 -8.96 -0.60
CA VAL A 90 -2.49 -8.68 -0.39
C VAL A 90 -2.80 -7.18 -0.34
N PHE A 91 -1.86 -6.34 0.14
CA PHE A 91 -2.04 -4.89 0.08
C PHE A 91 -1.92 -4.33 -1.34
N THR A 92 -1.04 -4.91 -2.18
CA THR A 92 -0.94 -4.58 -3.60
C THR A 92 -2.22 -5.01 -4.33
N ALA A 93 -2.69 -6.24 -4.13
CA ALA A 93 -3.95 -6.72 -4.69
C ALA A 93 -5.16 -5.87 -4.25
N GLY A 94 -5.16 -5.37 -3.00
CA GLY A 94 -6.16 -4.43 -2.51
C GLY A 94 -6.11 -3.06 -3.20
N LYS A 95 -4.91 -2.55 -3.51
CA LYS A 95 -4.75 -1.32 -4.29
C LYS A 95 -5.23 -1.52 -5.74
N GLU A 96 -4.91 -2.65 -6.36
CA GLU A 96 -5.37 -3.01 -7.71
C GLU A 96 -6.90 -3.09 -7.77
N ALA A 97 -7.54 -3.79 -6.82
CA ALA A 97 -8.99 -3.84 -6.75
C ALA A 97 -9.65 -2.45 -6.61
N LEU A 98 -9.01 -1.53 -5.88
CA LEU A 98 -9.48 -0.14 -5.79
C LEU A 98 -9.26 0.66 -7.08
N LEU A 99 -8.18 0.38 -7.84
CA LEU A 99 -7.96 0.95 -9.17
C LEU A 99 -9.05 0.49 -10.13
N ASP A 100 -9.33 -0.82 -10.18
CA ASP A 100 -10.35 -1.42 -11.05
C ASP A 100 -11.76 -0.89 -10.73
N ALA A 101 -12.02 -0.60 -9.45
CA ALA A 101 -13.25 0.04 -9.00
C ALA A 101 -13.34 1.55 -9.31
N GLY A 102 -12.32 2.14 -9.96
CA GLY A 102 -12.28 3.56 -10.28
C GLY A 102 -12.05 4.49 -9.08
N LEU A 103 -11.53 3.95 -7.96
CA LEU A 103 -11.32 4.68 -6.70
C LEU A 103 -9.86 5.12 -6.51
N ALA A 104 -9.05 5.10 -7.56
CA ALA A 104 -7.67 5.57 -7.55
C ALA A 104 -7.57 7.01 -7.01
N PRO A 105 -6.67 7.31 -6.05
CA PRO A 105 -6.39 8.69 -5.67
C PRO A 105 -5.92 9.51 -6.87
N PRO A 106 -6.27 10.81 -6.97
CA PRO A 106 -5.91 11.64 -8.12
C PRO A 106 -4.42 11.62 -8.47
N ALA A 107 -3.54 11.69 -7.47
CA ALA A 107 -2.09 11.65 -7.70
C ALA A 107 -1.61 10.33 -8.35
N VAL A 108 -2.26 9.20 -8.01
CA VAL A 108 -1.96 7.89 -8.60
C VAL A 108 -2.46 7.83 -10.03
N ARG A 109 -3.70 8.25 -10.27
CA ARG A 109 -4.27 8.36 -11.62
C ARG A 109 -3.38 9.22 -12.52
N ASP A 110 -3.01 10.42 -12.06
CA ASP A 110 -2.21 11.36 -12.85
C ASP A 110 -0.81 10.81 -13.14
N TYR A 111 -0.21 10.07 -12.20
CA TYR A 111 1.03 9.34 -12.42
C TYR A 111 0.89 8.26 -13.50
N LEU A 112 -0.15 7.41 -13.42
CA LEU A 112 -0.40 6.35 -14.40
C LEU A 112 -0.71 6.90 -15.79
N THR A 113 -1.48 7.99 -15.88
CA THR A 113 -1.75 8.69 -17.14
C THR A 113 -0.45 9.21 -17.78
N LYS A 114 0.48 9.75 -16.98
CA LYS A 114 1.78 10.20 -17.51
C LYS A 114 2.61 9.03 -18.03
N LEU A 115 2.63 7.91 -17.31
CA LEU A 115 3.30 6.70 -17.78
C LEU A 115 2.72 6.23 -19.12
N GLN A 116 1.39 6.16 -19.24
CA GLN A 116 0.74 5.71 -20.47
C GLN A 116 1.00 6.65 -21.66
N ASN A 117 0.95 7.97 -21.44
CA ASN A 117 1.05 8.94 -22.52
C ASN A 117 2.50 9.28 -22.91
N TYR A 118 3.45 9.26 -21.96
CA TYR A 118 4.83 9.73 -22.17
C TYR A 118 5.88 8.64 -21.97
N GLY A 119 5.51 7.44 -21.52
CA GLY A 119 6.45 6.37 -21.17
C GLY A 119 7.28 6.67 -19.93
N ASN A 120 6.96 7.71 -19.15
CA ASN A 120 7.67 8.07 -17.92
C ASN A 120 6.76 8.81 -16.92
N ALA A 121 7.10 8.67 -15.64
CA ALA A 121 6.37 9.25 -14.52
C ALA A 121 6.38 10.79 -14.49
N TYR A 122 7.33 11.42 -15.17
CA TYR A 122 7.55 12.86 -15.11
C TYR A 122 6.74 13.64 -16.16
N GLY A 123 6.14 12.95 -17.14
CA GLY A 123 5.46 13.59 -18.26
C GLY A 123 6.41 14.39 -19.16
N LYS A 124 7.71 14.11 -19.11
CA LYS A 124 8.74 14.80 -19.90
C LYS A 124 8.97 14.07 -21.23
N SER A 125 9.44 14.80 -22.24
CA SER A 125 9.81 14.18 -23.51
C SER A 125 10.98 13.22 -23.34
N VAL A 126 10.84 11.99 -23.85
CA VAL A 126 11.90 10.97 -23.86
C VAL A 126 13.17 11.47 -24.56
N LYS A 127 13.05 12.35 -25.56
CA LYS A 127 14.22 12.92 -26.26
C LYS A 127 15.20 13.65 -25.33
N LYS A 128 14.73 14.15 -24.18
CA LYS A 128 15.55 14.85 -23.19
C LYS A 128 16.02 13.96 -22.03
N SER A 129 15.76 12.65 -22.08
CA SER A 129 16.10 11.73 -20.98
C SER A 129 17.61 11.56 -20.78
N GLY A 130 18.43 11.82 -21.81
CA GLY A 130 19.89 11.76 -21.73
C GLY A 130 20.59 13.05 -21.31
N ALA A 131 19.86 14.17 -21.18
CA ALA A 131 20.46 15.48 -20.94
C ALA A 131 21.22 15.59 -19.60
N TRP A 132 20.90 14.72 -18.62
CA TRP A 132 21.64 14.67 -17.36
C TRP A 132 23.07 14.14 -17.52
N ALA A 133 23.37 13.44 -18.62
CA ALA A 133 24.68 12.85 -18.90
C ALA A 133 25.57 13.77 -19.75
N GLU A 134 25.10 14.94 -20.15
CA GLU A 134 25.91 15.89 -20.91
C GLU A 134 27.06 16.42 -20.04
N GLY A 135 28.29 16.09 -20.41
CA GLY A 135 29.50 16.54 -19.71
C GLY A 135 29.96 15.65 -18.54
N LEU A 136 29.32 14.50 -18.35
CA LEU A 136 29.87 13.37 -17.57
C LEU A 136 30.75 12.49 -18.47
#